data_AF-A0A844D4A1-F1
#
_entry.id   AF-A0A844D4A1-F1
#
_cell.length_a   1.000
_cell.length_b   1.000
_cell.length_c   1.000
_cell.angle_alpha   90.00
_cell.angle_beta   90.00
_cell.angle_gamma   90.00
#
_symmetry.space_group_name_H-M   'P 1'
#
loop_
_entity.id
_entity.type
_entity.pdbx_description
1 polymer ?
#
loop_
_entity_poly.entity_id
_entity_poly.type
_entity_poly.pdbx_seq_one_letter_code
_entity_poly.pdbx_strand_id
1 'polypeptide(L)'
;MDGQVCGVYEIYSRFVNGTKPVKANLWIDRRSAAICKVEGTMLEVGLPGVKTAGFLLRYLLDDQGRSVPASLDLRYTISIFFHTGEVSFKEKFSDWRPRSTP
;
A
#
# COMPACT_ATOMS: atom_id res chain seq x y z
N MET A 1 2.66 16.43 3.61
CA MET A 1 2.49 16.40 2.14
C MET A 1 1.34 17.33 1.81
N ASP A 2 1.45 18.60 2.20
CA ASP A 2 0.41 19.61 1.97
C ASP A 2 0.94 20.57 0.90
N GLY A 3 0.21 20.69 -0.21
CA GLY A 3 0.52 21.63 -1.30
C GLY A 3 1.32 21.07 -2.50
N GLN A 4 1.67 19.78 -2.52
CA GLN A 4 2.41 19.18 -3.64
C GLN A 4 1.44 18.66 -4.72
N VAL A 5 1.67 19.07 -5.97
CA VAL A 5 0.84 18.64 -7.11
C VAL A 5 1.26 17.24 -7.57
N CYS A 6 0.42 16.25 -7.27
CA CYS A 6 0.62 14.88 -7.72
C CYS A 6 -0.30 14.53 -8.90
N GLY A 7 0.20 13.74 -9.85
CA GLY A 7 -0.67 12.95 -10.72
C GLY A 7 -1.31 11.82 -9.92
N VAL A 8 -2.59 11.54 -10.16
CA VAL A 8 -3.31 10.43 -9.54
C VAL A 8 -3.72 9.46 -10.62
N TYR A 9 -3.34 8.20 -10.46
CA TYR A 9 -3.64 7.13 -11.40
C TYR A 9 -4.39 6.01 -10.68
N GLU A 10 -5.58 5.66 -11.15
CA GLU A 10 -6.29 4.47 -10.66
C GLU A 10 -5.69 3.23 -11.35
N ILE A 11 -5.36 2.22 -10.55
CA ILE A 11 -4.82 0.95 -11.00
C ILE A 11 -5.70 -0.20 -10.51
N TYR A 12 -5.88 -1.18 -11.40
CA TYR A 12 -6.38 -2.50 -11.05
C TYR A 12 -5.25 -3.49 -11.29
N SER A 13 -4.83 -4.19 -10.24
CA SER A 13 -3.66 -5.06 -10.31
C SER A 13 -3.83 -6.31 -9.45
N ARG A 14 -2.83 -7.19 -9.52
CA ARG A 14 -2.62 -8.33 -8.63
C ARG A 14 -1.20 -8.22 -8.09
N PHE A 15 -0.97 -8.62 -6.84
CA PHE A 15 0.39 -8.67 -6.30
C PHE A 15 1.24 -9.69 -7.09
N VAL A 16 2.55 -9.45 -7.22
CA VAL A 16 3.47 -10.33 -7.98
C VAL A 16 3.41 -11.79 -7.48
N ASN A 17 3.20 -11.98 -6.17
CA ASN A 17 3.05 -13.30 -5.53
C ASN A 17 1.62 -13.54 -5.00
N GLY A 18 0.63 -12.75 -5.43
CA GLY A 18 -0.74 -12.81 -4.90
C GLY A 18 -1.77 -12.91 -6.01
N THR A 19 -2.77 -13.77 -5.81
CA THR A 19 -3.89 -13.93 -6.76
C THR A 19 -4.98 -12.89 -6.56
N LYS A 20 -4.93 -12.13 -5.46
CA LYS A 20 -6.04 -11.30 -5.01
C LYS A 20 -6.07 -9.94 -5.71
N PRO A 21 -7.21 -9.55 -6.29
CA PRO A 21 -7.33 -8.30 -7.00
C PRO A 21 -7.23 -7.10 -6.05
N VAL A 22 -6.50 -6.09 -6.49
CA VAL A 22 -6.31 -4.83 -5.81
C VAL A 22 -6.83 -3.72 -6.69
N LYS A 23 -7.66 -2.85 -6.12
CA LYS A 23 -7.99 -1.54 -6.68
C LYS A 23 -7.24 -0.49 -5.87
N ALA A 24 -6.42 0.33 -6.50
CA ALA A 24 -5.66 1.36 -5.80
C ALA A 24 -5.52 2.64 -6.60
N ASN A 25 -5.27 3.74 -5.90
CA ASN A 25 -4.84 5.00 -6.45
C ASN A 25 -3.35 5.15 -6.16
N LEU A 26 -2.60 5.59 -7.18
CA LEU A 26 -1.17 5.85 -7.12
C LEU A 26 -0.95 7.35 -7.27
N TRP A 27 -0.26 7.96 -6.31
CA TRP A 27 0.12 9.37 -6.36
C TRP A 27 1.58 9.47 -6.78
N ILE A 28 1.80 10.15 -7.91
CA ILE A 28 3.12 10.35 -8.50
C ILE A 28 3.44 11.85 -8.51
N ASP A 29 4.61 12.22 -7.99
CA ASP A 29 5.16 13.56 -8.17
C ASP A 29 5.42 13.82 -9.66
N ARG A 30 4.80 14.87 -10.23
CA ARG A 30 4.91 15.15 -11.66
C ARG A 30 6.30 15.65 -12.11
N ARG A 31 7.12 16.18 -11.19
CA ARG A 31 8.46 16.71 -11.49
C ARG A 31 9.51 15.61 -11.47
N SER A 32 9.45 14.73 -10.48
CA SER A 32 10.45 13.67 -10.28
C SER A 32 10.01 12.30 -10.80
N ALA A 33 8.74 12.15 -11.21
CA ALA A 33 8.09 10.86 -11.48
C ALA A 33 8.14 9.88 -10.29
N ALA A 34 8.44 10.38 -9.09
CA ALA A 34 8.53 9.57 -7.88
C ALA A 34 7.15 9.18 -7.38
N ILE A 35 7.02 7.94 -6.91
CA ILE A 35 5.82 7.48 -6.21
C ILE A 35 5.84 8.10 -4.80
N CYS A 36 4.75 8.77 -4.42
CA CYS A 36 4.59 9.36 -3.10
C CYS A 36 3.78 8.45 -2.17
N LYS A 37 2.65 7.94 -2.66
CA LYS A 37 1.79 7.01 -1.92
C LYS A 37 0.96 6.13 -2.86
N VAL A 38 0.56 4.99 -2.33
CA VAL A 38 -0.46 4.11 -2.89
C VAL A 38 -1.53 3.91 -1.83
N GLU A 39 -2.79 4.14 -2.20
CA GLU A 39 -3.94 3.94 -1.32
C GLU A 39 -4.93 3.05 -2.06
N GLY A 40 -5.30 1.93 -1.46
CA GLY A 40 -6.13 0.97 -2.16
C GLY A 40 -6.85 0.00 -1.25
N THR A 41 -7.55 -0.92 -1.90
CA THR A 41 -8.36 -1.95 -1.28
C THR A 41 -8.04 -3.28 -1.92
N MET A 42 -7.69 -4.27 -1.09
CA MET A 42 -7.71 -5.67 -1.46
C MET A 42 -9.16 -6.14 -1.48
N LEU A 43 -9.65 -6.57 -2.64
CA LEU A 43 -11.06 -6.89 -2.84
C LEU A 43 -11.44 -8.30 -2.36
N GLU A 44 -10.46 -9.18 -2.22
CA GLU A 44 -10.64 -10.54 -1.73
C GLU A 44 -9.53 -10.88 -0.75
N VAL A 45 -9.82 -10.78 0.54
CA VAL A 45 -8.86 -11.13 1.59
C VAL A 45 -9.12 -12.58 1.99
N GLY A 46 -8.12 -13.45 1.86
CA GLY A 46 -8.24 -14.89 2.17
C GLY A 46 -8.38 -15.23 3.67
N LEU A 47 -8.87 -14.28 4.48
CA LEU A 47 -9.01 -14.41 5.93
C LEU A 47 -10.50 -14.62 6.28
N PRO A 48 -10.83 -15.59 7.15
CA PRO A 48 -12.20 -15.80 7.60
C PRO A 48 -12.83 -14.53 8.18
N GLY A 49 -14.05 -14.21 7.76
CA GLY A 49 -14.79 -13.05 8.27
C GLY A 49 -14.29 -11.69 7.74
N VAL A 50 -13.33 -11.66 6.81
CA VAL A 50 -12.81 -10.42 6.20
C VAL A 50 -13.16 -10.39 4.72
N LYS A 51 -13.93 -9.38 4.29
CA LYS A 51 -14.30 -9.21 2.88
C LYS A 51 -13.23 -8.44 2.11
N THR A 52 -12.83 -7.30 2.66
CA THR A 52 -11.87 -6.39 2.04
C THR A 52 -10.88 -5.89 3.08
N ALA A 53 -9.73 -5.41 2.62
CA ALA A 53 -8.76 -4.72 3.46
C ALA A 53 -8.24 -3.48 2.74
N GLY A 54 -8.43 -2.33 3.37
CA GLY A 54 -7.86 -1.06 2.92
C GLY A 54 -6.40 -1.00 3.31
N PHE A 55 -5.57 -0.41 2.46
CA PHE A 55 -4.17 -0.17 2.77
C PHE A 55 -3.73 1.20 2.27
N LEU A 56 -2.76 1.76 2.97
CA LEU A 56 -2.05 2.98 2.60
C LEU A 56 -0.55 2.71 2.74
N LEU A 57 0.13 2.68 1.60
CA LEU A 57 1.57 2.55 1.49
C LEU A 57 2.16 3.92 1.16
N ARG A 58 3.04 4.43 2.01
CA ARG A 58 3.76 5.69 1.77
C ARG A 58 5.18 5.39 1.36
N TYR A 59 5.72 6.21 0.47
CA TYR A 59 7.06 6.07 -0.06
C TYR A 59 7.91 7.28 0.33
N LEU A 60 9.21 7.05 0.45
CA LEU A 60 10.25 8.07 0.54
C LEU A 60 11.23 7.88 -0.61
N LEU A 61 12.00 8.92 -0.91
CA LEU A 61 13.15 8.80 -1.80
C LEU A 61 14.36 8.32 -0.99
N ASP A 62 15.07 7.34 -1.53
CA ASP A 62 16.40 6.99 -1.04
C ASP A 62 17.47 7.95 -1.60
N ASP A 63 18.73 7.75 -1.21
CA ASP A 63 19.86 8.55 -1.65
C ASP A 63 20.13 8.48 -3.16
N GLN A 64 19.51 7.52 -3.87
CA GLN A 64 19.59 7.34 -5.31
C GLN A 64 18.35 7.93 -6.03
N GLY A 65 17.45 8.58 -5.31
CA GLY A 65 16.21 9.15 -5.85
C GLY A 65 15.15 8.11 -6.21
N ARG A 66 15.26 6.88 -5.69
CA ARG A 66 14.27 5.81 -5.93
C ARG A 66 13.17 5.86 -4.88
N SER A 67 11.93 5.65 -5.29
CA SER A 67 10.81 5.53 -4.36
C SER A 67 10.85 4.19 -3.63
N VAL A 68 11.18 4.22 -2.34
CA VAL A 68 11.19 3.06 -1.46
C VAL A 68 10.05 3.13 -0.45
N PRO A 69 9.36 2.01 -0.13
CA PRO A 69 8.29 2.03 0.86
C PRO A 69 8.79 2.47 2.23
N ALA A 70 8.08 3.37 2.90
CA ALA A 70 8.49 3.91 4.20
C ALA A 70 7.52 3.54 5.32
N SER A 71 6.24 3.37 5.00
CA SER A 71 5.26 2.86 5.96
C SER A 71 4.06 2.24 5.28
N LEU A 72 3.48 1.24 5.93
CA LEU A 72 2.24 0.58 5.54
C LEU A 72 1.23 0.74 6.69
N ASP A 73 0.05 1.23 6.38
CA ASP A 73 -1.14 1.13 7.23
C ASP A 73 -2.11 0.18 6.54
N LEU A 74 -2.49 -0.91 7.20
CA LEU A 74 -3.43 -1.90 6.72
C LEU A 74 -4.61 -1.95 7.68
N ARG A 75 -5.83 -1.87 7.16
CA ARG A 75 -7.05 -1.87 7.95
C ARG A 75 -8.09 -2.78 7.36
N TYR A 76 -8.74 -3.55 8.20
CA TYR A 76 -9.85 -4.39 7.80
C TYR A 76 -10.81 -4.64 8.95
N THR A 77 -12.06 -4.87 8.59
CA THR A 77 -13.09 -5.31 9.53
C THR A 77 -13.17 -6.82 9.50
N ILE A 78 -13.21 -7.45 10.67
CA ILE A 78 -13.43 -8.87 10.83
C ILE A 78 -14.76 -9.10 11.53
N SER A 79 -15.60 -9.98 10.97
CA SER A 79 -16.88 -10.37 11.56
C SER A 79 -16.89 -11.88 11.83
N ILE A 80 -17.01 -12.27 13.11
CA ILE A 80 -17.08 -13.67 13.55
C ILE A 80 -18.18 -13.77 14.61
N PHE A 81 -19.10 -14.74 14.47
CA PHE A 81 -20.17 -15.02 15.43
C PHE A 81 -20.94 -13.79 15.94
N PHE A 82 -21.44 -12.96 15.01
CA PHE A 82 -22.20 -11.72 15.30
C PHE A 82 -21.41 -10.60 16.00
N HIS A 83 -20.11 -10.78 16.22
CA HIS A 83 -19.21 -9.72 16.66
C HIS A 83 -18.45 -9.14 15.48
N THR A 84 -18.29 -7.82 15.48
CA THR A 84 -17.53 -7.08 14.48
C THR A 84 -16.39 -6.34 15.17
N GLY A 85 -15.17 -6.53 14.69
CA GLY A 85 -13.97 -5.83 15.16
C GLY A 85 -13.25 -5.16 13.99
N GLU A 86 -12.54 -4.07 14.28
CA GLU A 86 -11.60 -3.46 13.35
C GLU A 86 -10.18 -3.86 13.73
N VAL A 87 -9.40 -4.29 12.75
CA VAL A 87 -7.97 -4.53 12.90
C VAL A 87 -7.23 -3.48 12.11
N SER A 88 -6.27 -2.81 12.76
CA SER A 88 -5.32 -1.91 12.11
C SER A 88 -3.91 -2.38 12.41
N PHE A 89 -3.13 -2.57 11.36
CA PHE A 89 -1.72 -2.88 11.41
C PHE A 89 -0.93 -1.73 10.79
N LYS A 90 0.11 -1.26 11.49
CA LYS A 90 0.96 -0.19 11.02
C LYS A 90 2.41 -0.62 11.13
N GLU A 91 3.11 -0.61 10.00
CA GLU A 91 4.51 -0.95 9.91
C GLU A 91 5.29 0.25 9.37
N LYS A 92 6.47 0.49 9.93
CA LYS A 92 7.46 1.42 9.38
C LYS A 92 8.61 0.61 8.81
N PHE A 93 9.02 0.93 7.60
CA PHE A 93 10.14 0.28 6.94
C PHE A 93 11.37 1.18 7.03
N SER A 94 12.51 0.59 7.35
CA SER A 94 13.83 1.23 7.32
C SER A 94 14.83 0.32 6.61
N ASP A 95 16.04 0.84 6.36
CA ASP A 95 17.20 0.04 5.96
C ASP A 95 17.05 -0.72 4.64
N TRP A 96 16.51 -0.05 3.61
CA TRP A 96 16.44 -0.60 2.26
C TRP A 96 17.85 -0.89 1.73
N ARG A 97 18.15 -2.17 1.57
CA ARG A 97 19.39 -2.62 0.92
C ARG A 97 19.10 -3.06 -0.50
N PRO A 98 19.98 -2.76 -1.47
CA PRO A 98 19.91 -3.38 -2.78
C PRO A 98 19.86 -4.89 -2.61
N ARG A 99 19.01 -5.57 -3.39
CA ARG A 99 19.02 -7.02 -3.42
C ARG A 99 20.39 -7.46 -3.94
N SER A 100 21.24 -8.02 -3.07
CA SER A 100 22.45 -8.69 -3.52
C SER A 100 22.03 -9.83 -4.44
N THR A 101 22.45 -9.77 -5.70
CA THR A 101 22.29 -10.89 -6.63
C THR A 101 22.98 -12.12 -6.03
N PRO A 102 22.33 -13.30 -6.04
CA PRO A 102 22.98 -14.54 -5.65
C PRO A 102 24.14 -14.88 -6.58
#